data_AF-A0AAE3DXX8-F1
#
_entry.id   AF-A0AAE3DXX8-F1
#
_cell.length_a   1.000
_cell.length_b   1.000
_cell.length_c   1.000
_cell.angle_alpha   90.00
_cell.angle_beta   90.00
_cell.angle_gamma   90.00
#
_symmetry.space_group_name_H-M   'P 1'
#
loop_
_entity.id
_entity.type
_entity.pdbx_description
1 polymer ?
#
loop_
_entity_poly.entity_id
_entity_poly.type
_entity_poly.pdbx_seq_one_letter_code
_entity_poly.pdbx_strand_id
1 'polypeptide(L)'
;MYDLFSDLFDGFDWFMQPTTYKEEKKCPVCGRTYSDFRRDGKLGCSECYKVFRGPVTETLRQIHPSTVHVGKIPSKSGEELKLKRKYETLKQELSAAVKNEDYETAAKLHKQIREIENEVKKS
;
A
#
# COMPACT_ATOMS: atom_id res chain seq x y z
N MET A 1 -1.62 1.10 -40.10
CA MET A 1 -2.25 1.87 -39.02
C MET A 1 -1.67 1.29 -37.75
N TYR A 2 -0.63 1.93 -37.26
CA TYR A 2 0.26 1.42 -36.20
C TYR A 2 -0.39 1.72 -34.85
N ASP A 3 -0.59 0.69 -34.03
CA ASP A 3 -1.19 0.80 -32.71
C ASP A 3 -0.24 1.52 -31.76
N LEU A 4 -0.48 2.82 -31.56
CA LEU A 4 0.25 3.72 -30.66
C LEU A 4 0.34 3.21 -29.20
N PHE A 5 -0.48 2.23 -28.85
CA PHE A 5 -0.45 1.58 -27.54
C PHE A 5 0.47 0.35 -27.48
N SER A 6 0.86 -0.25 -28.61
CA SER A 6 1.77 -1.41 -28.64
C SER A 6 3.16 -1.03 -28.14
N ASP A 7 3.70 0.10 -28.60
CA ASP A 7 5.04 0.59 -28.19
C ASP A 7 5.11 0.96 -26.70
N LEU A 8 3.97 1.28 -26.07
CA LEU A 8 3.88 1.52 -24.62
C LEU A 8 3.96 0.21 -23.83
N PHE A 9 3.41 -0.88 -24.38
CA PHE A 9 3.46 -2.22 -23.78
C PHE A 9 4.70 -3.04 -24.21
N ASP A 10 5.43 -2.66 -25.25
CA ASP A 10 6.72 -3.31 -25.56
C ASP A 10 7.80 -2.99 -24.50
N GLY A 11 7.66 -1.86 -23.79
CA GLY A 11 8.42 -1.58 -22.56
C GLY A 11 8.00 -2.43 -21.35
N PHE A 12 6.83 -3.09 -21.41
CA PHE A 12 6.30 -3.98 -20.37
C PHE A 12 6.90 -5.40 -20.43
N ASP A 13 7.51 -5.79 -21.55
CA ASP A 13 8.06 -7.14 -21.73
C ASP A 13 9.41 -7.31 -21.01
N TRP A 14 10.23 -6.25 -20.94
CA TRP A 14 11.40 -6.18 -20.04
C TRP A 14 10.99 -6.13 -18.56
N PHE A 15 9.81 -5.62 -18.29
CA PHE A 15 9.25 -5.42 -16.97
C PHE A 15 8.71 -6.71 -16.33
N MET A 16 8.27 -7.64 -17.18
CA MET A 16 7.83 -8.98 -16.80
C MET A 16 9.01 -9.96 -16.69
N GLN A 17 10.16 -9.53 -16.15
CA GLN A 17 11.21 -10.48 -15.81
C GLN A 17 10.68 -11.51 -14.79
N PRO A 18 11.00 -12.81 -14.97
CA PRO A 18 10.54 -13.85 -14.07
C PRO A 18 11.22 -13.68 -12.72
N THR A 19 10.54 -13.04 -11.77
CA THR A 19 10.87 -13.26 -10.37
C THR A 19 10.57 -14.73 -10.08
N THR A 20 11.50 -15.42 -9.43
CA THR A 20 11.41 -16.83 -9.07
C THR A 20 10.37 -17.04 -7.97
N TYR A 21 9.10 -16.73 -8.25
CA TYR A 21 7.98 -17.02 -7.36
C TYR A 21 7.66 -18.51 -7.48
N LYS A 22 8.39 -19.31 -6.71
CA LYS A 22 8.42 -20.78 -6.76
C LYS A 22 7.16 -21.47 -6.21
N GLU A 23 6.14 -20.71 -5.81
CA GLU A 23 4.89 -21.25 -5.29
C GLU A 23 3.71 -20.70 -6.09
N GLU A 24 3.05 -21.57 -6.85
CA GLU A 24 1.78 -21.25 -7.53
C GLU A 24 0.66 -21.12 -6.50
N LYS A 25 0.65 -20.02 -5.74
CA LYS A 25 -0.45 -19.72 -4.83
C LYS A 25 -1.72 -19.57 -5.67
N LYS A 26 -2.75 -20.30 -5.24
CA LYS A 26 -4.08 -20.28 -5.84
C LYS A 26 -5.03 -19.52 -4.91
N CYS A 27 -5.87 -18.67 -5.49
CA CYS A 27 -6.92 -18.01 -4.72
C CYS A 27 -7.92 -19.07 -4.22
N PRO A 28 -8.23 -19.13 -2.90
CA PRO A 28 -9.14 -20.13 -2.36
C PRO A 28 -10.60 -19.89 -2.77
N VAL A 29 -10.95 -18.68 -3.24
CA VAL A 29 -12.32 -18.31 -3.61
C VAL A 29 -12.60 -18.55 -5.09
N CYS A 30 -11.82 -17.95 -5.99
CA CYS A 30 -12.06 -18.04 -7.43
C CYS A 30 -11.11 -19.00 -8.17
N GLY A 31 -10.14 -19.58 -7.47
CA GLY A 31 -9.21 -20.54 -8.06
C GLY A 31 -8.18 -19.98 -9.03
N ARG A 32 -8.11 -18.66 -9.25
CA ARG A 32 -7.07 -18.06 -10.11
C ARG A 32 -5.69 -18.23 -9.49
N THR A 33 -4.65 -18.33 -10.32
CA THR A 33 -3.24 -18.37 -9.88
C THR A 33 -2.56 -17.01 -10.09
N TYR A 34 -1.40 -16.81 -9.48
CA TYR A 34 -0.58 -15.63 -9.79
C TYR A 34 -0.08 -15.63 -11.24
N SER A 35 0.20 -16.81 -11.81
CA SER A 35 0.59 -16.95 -13.22
C SER A 35 -0.49 -16.43 -14.18
N ASP A 36 -1.77 -16.64 -13.87
CA ASP A 36 -2.88 -16.07 -14.64
C ASP A 36 -2.85 -14.54 -14.61
N PHE A 37 -2.64 -13.94 -13.43
CA PHE A 37 -2.51 -12.49 -13.28
C PHE A 37 -1.31 -11.94 -14.05
N ARG A 38 -0.17 -12.64 -14.07
CA ARG A 38 0.99 -12.22 -14.88
C ARG A 38 0.70 -12.22 -16.38
N ARG A 39 -0.11 -13.18 -16.86
CA ARG A 39 -0.43 -13.31 -18.28
C ARG A 39 -1.41 -12.24 -18.76
N ASP A 40 -2.45 -11.93 -17.98
CA ASP A 40 -3.56 -11.08 -18.44
C ASP A 40 -3.76 -9.78 -17.63
N GLY A 41 -3.00 -9.58 -16.56
CA GLY A 41 -3.05 -8.42 -15.68
C GLY A 41 -4.29 -8.34 -14.79
N LYS A 42 -5.11 -9.40 -14.70
CA LYS A 42 -6.45 -9.33 -14.06
C LYS A 42 -6.52 -10.15 -12.78
N LEU A 43 -7.08 -9.54 -11.74
CA LEU A 43 -7.47 -10.23 -10.50
C LEU A 43 -8.93 -10.70 -10.62
N GLY A 44 -9.25 -11.86 -10.06
CA GLY A 44 -10.56 -12.51 -10.27
C GLY A 44 -11.63 -12.15 -9.22
N CYS A 45 -11.24 -11.93 -7.97
CA CYS A 45 -12.14 -11.54 -6.89
C CYS A 45 -11.40 -10.70 -5.85
N SER A 46 -12.11 -10.21 -4.84
CA SER A 46 -11.53 -9.40 -3.75
C SER A 46 -10.42 -10.14 -2.98
N GLU A 47 -10.56 -11.45 -2.79
CA GLU A 47 -9.59 -12.26 -2.06
C GLU A 47 -8.25 -12.38 -2.80
N CYS A 48 -8.24 -12.24 -4.14
CA CYS A 48 -7.01 -12.23 -4.92
C CYS A 48 -6.06 -11.09 -4.51
N TYR A 49 -6.59 -9.94 -4.10
CA TYR A 49 -5.76 -8.81 -3.61
C TYR A 49 -5.02 -9.15 -2.31
N LYS A 50 -5.57 -10.05 -1.50
CA LYS A 50 -4.95 -10.47 -0.25
C LYS A 50 -3.93 -11.59 -0.50
N VAL A 51 -4.34 -12.61 -1.25
CA VAL A 51 -3.50 -13.79 -1.54
C VAL A 51 -2.26 -13.42 -2.35
N PHE A 52 -2.40 -12.54 -3.34
CA PHE A 52 -1.31 -12.13 -4.22
C PHE A 52 -0.71 -10.78 -3.82
N ARG A 53 -0.99 -10.29 -2.61
CA ARG A 53 -0.62 -8.93 -2.18
C ARG A 53 0.84 -8.59 -2.45
N GLY A 54 1.76 -9.43 -1.98
CA GLY A 54 3.20 -9.21 -2.12
C GLY A 54 3.62 -9.00 -3.58
N PRO A 55 3.45 -10.02 -4.45
CA PRO A 55 3.90 -9.91 -5.83
C PRO A 55 3.09 -8.88 -6.65
N VAL A 56 1.78 -8.71 -6.39
CA VAL A 56 0.99 -7.64 -7.05
C VAL A 56 1.49 -6.25 -6.64
N THR A 57 1.83 -6.03 -5.36
CA THR A 57 2.35 -4.74 -4.89
C THR A 57 3.70 -4.42 -5.55
N GLU A 58 4.56 -5.42 -5.71
CA GLU A 58 5.84 -5.26 -6.40
C GLU A 58 5.65 -4.87 -7.87
N THR A 59 4.81 -5.61 -8.61
CA THR A 59 4.46 -5.26 -9.99
C THR A 59 3.88 -3.84 -10.08
N LEU A 60 2.97 -3.47 -9.18
CA LEU A 60 2.37 -2.12 -9.19
C LEU A 60 3.36 -1.01 -8.88
N ARG A 61 4.35 -1.22 -7.99
CA ARG A 61 5.39 -0.23 -7.69
C ARG A 61 6.30 0.06 -8.86
N GLN A 62 6.57 -0.95 -9.68
CA GLN A 62 7.37 -0.76 -10.86
C GLN A 62 6.60 0.13 -11.87
N ILE A 63 5.25 0.02 -11.93
CA ILE A 63 4.43 0.70 -12.99
C ILE A 63 4.02 2.09 -12.53
N HIS A 64 3.67 2.20 -11.25
CA HIS A 64 3.26 3.43 -10.60
C HIS A 64 4.37 3.91 -9.68
N PRO A 65 5.00 5.07 -9.96
CA PRO A 65 6.09 5.61 -9.16
C PRO A 65 5.75 5.82 -7.67
N SER A 66 4.47 5.93 -7.33
CA SER A 66 4.01 6.07 -5.95
C SER A 66 2.83 5.15 -5.67
N THR A 67 2.92 4.41 -4.57
CA THR A 67 1.79 3.66 -3.98
C THR A 67 0.94 4.53 -3.05
N VAL A 68 1.28 5.80 -2.89
CA VAL A 68 0.61 6.74 -1.99
C VAL A 68 0.08 7.94 -2.77
N HIS A 69 -1.22 8.20 -2.64
CA HIS A 69 -1.82 9.40 -3.20
C HIS A 69 -1.39 10.64 -2.41
N VAL A 70 -0.64 11.52 -3.07
CA VAL A 70 -0.18 12.81 -2.53
C VAL A 70 -1.02 14.00 -3.03
N GLY A 71 -2.04 13.75 -3.86
CA GLY A 71 -2.86 14.79 -4.50
C GLY A 71 -4.03 15.29 -3.65
N LYS A 72 -5.04 15.86 -4.33
CA LYS A 72 -6.25 16.41 -3.70
C LYS A 72 -6.92 15.38 -2.80
N ILE A 73 -7.21 15.79 -1.58
CA ILE A 73 -7.93 15.00 -0.59
C ILE A 73 -9.36 15.55 -0.51
N PRO A 74 -10.41 14.74 -0.74
CA PRO A 74 -11.80 15.18 -0.61
C PRO A 74 -12.08 15.74 0.78
N SER A 75 -12.84 16.83 0.89
CA SER A 75 -13.08 17.51 2.17
C SER A 75 -13.69 16.59 3.23
N LYS A 76 -14.62 15.70 2.83
CA LYS A 76 -15.30 14.77 3.74
C LYS A 76 -14.41 13.63 4.27
N SER A 77 -13.54 13.07 3.42
CA SER A 77 -12.64 11.97 3.79
C SER A 77 -11.28 12.47 4.28
N GLY A 78 -11.02 13.77 4.14
CA GLY A 78 -9.72 14.35 4.40
C GLY A 78 -9.42 14.57 5.87
N GLU A 79 -10.45 14.75 6.70
CA GLU A 79 -10.27 14.91 8.14
C GLU A 79 -9.81 13.59 8.79
N GLU A 80 -10.52 12.49 8.51
CA GLU A 80 -10.12 11.15 8.95
C GLU A 80 -8.73 10.76 8.43
N LEU A 81 -8.46 11.02 7.14
CA LEU A 81 -7.14 10.71 6.55
C LEU A 81 -6.02 11.55 7.16
N LYS A 82 -6.27 12.82 7.49
CA LYS A 82 -5.31 13.70 8.18
C LYS A 82 -5.03 13.21 9.59
N LEU A 83 -6.08 12.85 10.35
CA LEU A 83 -5.97 12.27 11.69
C LEU A 83 -5.14 10.99 11.67
N LYS A 84 -5.44 10.08 10.73
CA LYS A 84 -4.69 8.83 10.56
C LYS A 84 -3.22 9.07 10.21
N ARG A 85 -2.92 10.00 9.30
CA ARG A 85 -1.53 10.37 8.98
C ARG A 85 -0.80 10.94 10.19
N LYS A 86 -1.44 11.86 10.92
CA LYS A 86 -0.88 12.46 12.14
C LYS A 86 -0.60 11.40 13.21
N TYR A 87 -1.52 10.45 13.39
CA TYR A 87 -1.33 9.31 14.30
C TYR A 87 -0.09 8.48 13.95
N GLU A 88 0.06 8.09 12.67
CA GLU A 88 1.22 7.32 12.22
C GLU A 88 2.54 8.09 12.41
N THR A 89 2.56 9.39 12.12
CA THR A 89 3.74 10.24 12.37
C THR A 89 4.12 10.27 13.85
N LEU A 90 3.18 10.54 14.75
CA LEU A 90 3.45 10.58 16.19
C LEU A 90 3.94 9.22 16.72
N LYS A 91 3.43 8.11 16.17
CA LYS A 91 3.86 6.77 16.54
C LYS A 91 5.31 6.48 16.13
N GLN A 92 5.72 6.97 14.96
CA GLN A 92 7.11 6.90 14.51
C GLN A 92 8.03 7.75 15.39
N GLU A 93 7.63 8.98 15.68
CA GLU A 93 8.36 9.89 16.57
C GLU A 93 8.50 9.32 17.98
N LEU A 94 7.42 8.73 18.53
CA LEU A 94 7.45 8.06 19.84
C LEU A 94 8.47 6.92 19.84
N SER A 95 8.46 6.09 18.79
CA SER A 95 9.44 5.00 18.67
C SER A 95 10.87 5.53 18.60
N ALA A 96 11.11 6.67 17.96
CA ALA A 96 12.42 7.30 17.90
C ALA A 96 12.84 7.88 19.26
N ALA A 97 11.94 8.59 19.95
CA ALA A 97 12.21 9.15 21.28
C ALA A 97 12.56 8.06 22.31
N VAL A 98 11.83 6.94 22.30
CA VAL A 98 12.13 5.79 23.17
C VAL A 98 13.50 5.17 22.86
N LYS A 99 13.87 5.05 21.58
CA LYS A 99 15.19 4.54 21.17
C LYS A 99 16.34 5.46 21.61
N ASN A 100 16.09 6.76 21.68
CA ASN A 100 17.05 7.77 22.09
C ASN A 100 17.02 8.04 23.60
N GLU A 101 16.25 7.26 24.37
CA GLU A 101 16.07 7.42 25.83
C GLU A 101 15.52 8.81 26.24
N ASP A 102 14.88 9.52 25.32
CA ASP A 102 14.18 10.79 25.59
C ASP A 102 12.76 10.50 26.11
N TYR A 103 12.70 10.15 27.39
CA TYR A 103 11.44 9.79 28.06
C TYR A 103 10.49 10.97 28.24
N GLU A 104 11.01 12.21 28.32
CA GLU A 104 10.16 13.40 28.45
C GLU A 104 9.38 13.63 27.15
N THR A 105 10.08 13.59 26.01
CA THR A 105 9.44 13.69 24.70
C THR A 105 8.51 12.50 24.43
N ALA A 106 8.93 11.28 24.79
CA ALA A 106 8.08 10.09 24.66
C ALA A 106 6.76 10.22 25.45
N ALA A 107 6.79 10.75 26.68
CA ALA A 107 5.58 10.97 27.48
C ALA A 107 4.64 12.00 26.83
N LYS A 108 5.18 13.09 26.27
CA LYS A 108 4.40 14.11 25.54
C LYS A 108 3.74 13.52 24.29
N LEU A 109 4.51 12.79 23.47
CA LEU A 109 4.02 12.13 22.26
C LEU A 109 2.94 11.10 22.57
N HIS A 110 3.13 10.30 23.63
CA HIS A 110 2.14 9.32 24.06
C HIS A 110 0.81 9.97 24.50
N LYS A 111 0.85 11.13 25.16
CA LYS A 111 -0.37 11.90 25.49
C LYS A 111 -1.09 12.38 24.23
N GLN A 112 -0.35 12.94 23.27
CA GLN A 112 -0.92 13.40 21.98
C GLN A 112 -1.54 12.26 21.18
N ILE A 113 -0.93 11.08 21.20
CA ILE A 113 -1.49 9.87 20.57
C ILE A 113 -2.83 9.50 21.20
N ARG A 114 -2.92 9.50 22.54
CA ARG A 114 -4.19 9.23 23.24
C ARG A 114 -5.29 10.24 22.92
N GLU A 115 -4.95 11.51 22.76
CA GLU A 115 -5.90 12.55 22.37
C GLU A 115 -6.51 12.25 21.00
N ILE A 116 -5.67 11.92 20.00
CA ILE A 116 -6.14 11.54 18.66
C ILE A 116 -6.98 10.26 18.70
N GLU A 117 -6.59 9.24 19.47
CA GLU A 117 -7.38 8.01 19.60
C GLU A 117 -8.77 8.27 20.19
N ASN A 118 -8.89 9.24 21.09
CA ASN A 118 -10.18 9.63 21.66
C ASN A 118 -11.03 10.44 20.67
N GLU A 119 -10.41 11.27 19.82
CA GLU A 119 -11.11 11.99 18.74
C GLU A 119 -11.67 11.02 17.71
N VAL A 120 -10.88 10.01 17.30
CA VAL A 120 -11.33 8.97 16.35
C VAL A 120 -12.47 8.12 16.92
N LYS A 121 -12.52 7.88 18.23
CA LYS A 121 -13.62 7.14 18.88
C LYS A 121 -14.92 7.94 19.06
N LYS A 122 -14.86 9.27 18.95
CA LYS A 122 -16.03 10.16 19.14
C LYS A 122 -16.78 10.46 17.85
N SER A 123 -16.13 10.28 16.69
CA SER A 123 -16.77 10.31 15.37
C SER A 123 -17.37 8.96 15.02
#